data_AF-A0A1K0H981-F1
#
_entry.id   AF-A0A1K0H981-F1
#
_cell.length_a   1.000
_cell.length_b   1.000
_cell.length_c   1.000
_cell.angle_alpha   90.00
_cell.angle_beta   90.00
_cell.angle_gamma   90.00
#
_symmetry.space_group_name_H-M   'P 1'
#
loop_
_entity.id
_entity.type
_entity.pdbx_description
1 polymer ?
#
loop_
_entity_poly.entity_id
_entity_poly.type
_entity_poly.pdbx_seq_one_letter_code
_entity_poly.pdbx_strand_id
1 'polypeptide(L)'
;MSTETVSFKVEFGGGTELLLAPPHEKKHKITLPRNDASGHPTNVTALIEYIRKKLITEREELFVDRDSVRPGILVLINNGDWELEGQGDYVLQDGDEIVFISTLHGG
;
A
#
# COMPACT_ATOMS: atom_id res chain seq x y z
N MET A 1 18.74 18.64 -6.02
CA MET A 1 17.32 18.89 -6.35
C MET A 1 16.53 17.97 -5.46
N SER A 2 15.96 18.48 -4.37
CA SER A 2 15.10 17.68 -3.49
C SER A 2 13.87 17.30 -4.32
N THR A 3 13.66 16.01 -4.57
CA THR A 3 12.47 15.55 -5.28
C THR A 3 11.26 15.76 -4.38
N GLU A 4 10.29 16.57 -4.80
CA GLU A 4 9.03 16.81 -4.05
C GLU A 4 8.14 15.57 -3.99
N THR A 5 8.53 14.50 -4.67
CA THR A 5 7.84 13.21 -4.72
C THR A 5 8.71 12.08 -4.21
N VAL A 6 8.06 11.03 -3.70
CA VAL A 6 8.66 9.74 -3.36
C VAL A 6 8.20 8.69 -4.38
N SER A 7 9.11 7.85 -4.87
CA SER A 7 8.85 6.78 -5.83
C SER A 7 9.24 5.42 -5.28
N PHE A 8 8.29 4.50 -5.24
CA PHE A 8 8.43 3.17 -4.62
C PHE A 8 7.63 2.13 -5.40
N LYS A 9 7.75 0.86 -4.99
CA LYS A 9 7.04 -0.27 -5.56
C LYS A 9 5.97 -0.76 -4.61
N VAL A 10 4.84 -1.15 -5.15
CA VAL A 10 3.79 -1.88 -4.44
C VAL A 10 3.53 -3.20 -5.14
N GLU A 11 3.47 -4.29 -4.37
CA GLU A 11 3.13 -5.62 -4.87
C GLU A 11 1.92 -6.19 -4.15
N PHE A 12 1.00 -6.79 -4.91
CA PHE A 12 -0.20 -7.45 -4.43
C PHE A 12 -0.09 -8.96 -4.65
N GLY A 13 -0.41 -9.73 -3.61
CA GLY A 13 -0.38 -11.18 -3.64
C GLY A 13 -1.48 -11.81 -2.78
N GLY A 14 -1.54 -13.14 -2.79
CA GLY A 14 -2.54 -13.89 -2.02
C GLY A 14 -3.99 -13.62 -2.43
N GLY A 15 -4.22 -13.19 -3.68
CA GLY A 15 -5.53 -12.86 -4.23
C GLY A 15 -5.93 -11.39 -4.05
N THR A 16 -5.14 -10.55 -3.36
CA THR A 16 -5.43 -9.12 -3.23
C THR A 16 -5.37 -8.38 -4.57
N GLU A 17 -4.59 -8.88 -5.54
CA GLU A 17 -4.52 -8.32 -6.89
C GLU A 17 -5.87 -8.36 -7.63
N LEU A 18 -6.76 -9.29 -7.27
CA LEU A 18 -8.08 -9.44 -7.87
C LEU A 18 -9.04 -8.29 -7.48
N LEU A 19 -8.71 -7.53 -6.44
CA LEU A 19 -9.47 -6.35 -6.02
C LEU A 19 -9.15 -5.12 -6.87
N LEU A 20 -8.03 -5.17 -7.60
CA LEU A 20 -7.57 -4.06 -8.44
C LEU A 20 -8.34 -3.99 -9.75
N ALA A 21 -8.29 -2.84 -10.40
CA ALA A 21 -8.79 -2.70 -11.76
C ALA A 21 -8.19 -3.77 -12.70
N PRO A 22 -8.96 -4.31 -13.67
CA PRO A 22 -8.39 -5.11 -14.76
C PRO A 22 -7.23 -4.33 -15.43
N PRO A 23 -6.07 -4.96 -15.71
CA PRO A 23 -5.83 -6.41 -15.79
C PRO A 23 -5.35 -7.09 -14.49
N HIS A 24 -5.63 -6.53 -13.30
CA HIS A 24 -5.20 -7.07 -12.01
C HIS A 24 -3.67 -7.16 -11.90
N GLU A 25 -2.98 -6.12 -12.35
CA GLU A 25 -1.53 -6.07 -12.32
C GLU A 25 -1.02 -6.23 -10.88
N LYS A 26 -0.08 -7.15 -10.65
CA LYS A 26 0.42 -7.41 -9.29
C LYS A 26 1.41 -6.36 -8.81
N LYS A 27 2.20 -5.78 -9.71
CA LYS A 27 3.33 -4.90 -9.36
C LYS A 27 3.07 -3.51 -9.91
N HIS A 28 3.14 -2.50 -9.04
CA HIS A 28 2.88 -1.11 -9.37
C HIS A 28 4.10 -0.28 -8.99
N LYS A 29 4.56 0.56 -9.91
CA LYS A 29 5.49 1.64 -9.56
C LYS A 29 4.66 2.88 -9.24
N ILE A 30 4.69 3.30 -7.98
CA ILE A 30 3.90 4.45 -7.51
C ILE A 30 4.84 5.63 -7.26
N THR A 31 4.37 6.82 -7.64
CA THR A 31 5.01 8.09 -7.31
C THR A 31 3.97 8.98 -6.63
N LEU A 32 4.22 9.38 -5.39
CA LEU A 32 3.36 10.27 -4.60
C LEU A 32 4.14 11.52 -4.18
N PRO A 33 3.47 12.64 -3.87
CA PRO A 33 4.11 13.76 -3.16
C PRO A 33 4.77 13.26 -1.87
N ARG A 34 5.90 13.85 -1.47
CA ARG A 34 6.56 13.54 -0.19
C ARG A 34 5.76 14.03 1.00
N ASN A 35 4.99 15.09 0.81
CA ASN A 35 4.15 15.69 1.83
C ASN A 35 2.74 15.91 1.29
N ASP A 36 1.74 15.77 2.16
CA ASP A 36 0.36 16.15 1.85
C ASP A 36 0.19 17.68 1.82
N ALA A 37 -1.02 18.15 1.52
CA ALA A 37 -1.33 19.59 1.48
C ALA A 37 -1.17 20.31 2.83
N SER A 38 -1.11 19.55 3.94
CA SER A 38 -0.90 20.06 5.30
C SER A 38 0.57 19.98 5.73
N GLY A 39 1.47 19.46 4.89
CA GLY A 39 2.89 19.29 5.16
C GLY A 39 3.27 17.98 5.86
N HIS A 40 2.33 17.07 6.12
CA HIS A 40 2.65 15.78 6.74
C HIS A 40 3.33 14.84 5.73
N PRO A 41 4.36 14.10 6.15
CA PRO A 41 5.05 13.17 5.25
C PRO A 41 4.13 12.02 4.82
N THR A 42 4.29 11.58 3.57
CA THR A 42 3.54 10.45 3.03
C THR A 42 4.00 9.15 3.68
N ASN A 43 3.09 8.53 4.44
CA ASN A 43 3.30 7.28 5.15
C ASN A 43 2.48 6.12 4.55
N VAL A 44 2.61 4.92 5.13
CA VAL A 44 1.88 3.73 4.67
C VAL A 44 0.37 3.89 4.80
N THR A 45 -0.15 4.61 5.82
CA THR A 45 -1.59 4.92 5.91
C THR A 45 -2.07 5.75 4.72
N ALA A 46 -1.30 6.77 4.31
CA ALA A 46 -1.61 7.55 3.11
C ALA A 46 -1.58 6.70 1.83
N LEU A 47 -0.67 5.71 1.76
CA LEU A 47 -0.63 4.74 0.67
C LEU A 47 -1.87 3.83 0.66
N ILE A 48 -2.31 3.31 1.81
CA ILE A 48 -3.52 2.48 1.90
C ILE A 48 -4.73 3.27 1.38
N GLU A 49 -4.87 4.52 1.80
CA GLU A 49 -5.92 5.42 1.32
C GLU A 49 -5.81 5.74 -0.18
N TYR A 50 -4.59 5.85 -0.71
CA TYR A 50 -4.36 5.98 -2.14
C TYR A 50 -4.81 4.73 -2.90
N ILE A 51 -4.40 3.54 -2.46
CA ILE A 51 -4.77 2.25 -3.07
C ILE A 51 -6.29 2.09 -3.08
N ARG A 52 -6.94 2.33 -1.93
CA ARG A 52 -8.39 2.33 -1.77
C ARG A 52 -9.10 3.18 -2.83
N LYS A 53 -8.65 4.43 -3.00
CA LYS A 53 -9.33 5.40 -3.87
C LYS A 53 -8.98 5.28 -5.35
N LYS A 54 -7.82 4.70 -5.69
CA LYS A 54 -7.24 4.78 -7.04
C LYS A 54 -7.00 3.45 -7.71
N LEU A 55 -6.68 2.40 -6.96
CA LEU A 55 -6.31 1.11 -7.54
C LEU A 55 -7.41 0.06 -7.40
N ILE A 56 -8.18 0.11 -6.30
CA ILE A 56 -9.30 -0.81 -6.07
C ILE A 56 -10.52 -0.37 -6.89
N THR A 57 -11.10 -1.32 -7.62
CA THR A 57 -12.37 -1.12 -8.37
C THR A 57 -13.51 -1.99 -7.85
N GLU A 58 -13.18 -3.00 -7.06
CA GLU A 58 -14.13 -3.91 -6.43
C GLU A 58 -14.45 -3.45 -4.98
N ARG A 59 -15.05 -4.33 -4.20
CA ARG A 59 -15.35 -4.17 -2.77
C ARG A 59 -14.13 -3.74 -1.95
N GLU A 60 -13.97 -2.43 -1.72
CA GLU A 60 -12.87 -1.84 -0.95
C GLU A 60 -12.77 -2.39 0.48
N GLU A 61 -13.90 -2.78 1.06
CA GLU A 61 -14.00 -3.38 2.39
C GLU A 61 -13.33 -4.76 2.49
N LEU A 62 -12.97 -5.38 1.35
CA LEU A 62 -12.17 -6.61 1.32
C LEU A 62 -10.67 -6.34 1.47
N PHE A 63 -10.22 -5.10 1.25
CA PHE A 63 -8.82 -4.67 1.40
C PHE A 63 -8.60 -3.77 2.62
N VAL A 64 -9.51 -2.83 2.88
CA VAL A 64 -9.41 -1.85 3.97
C VAL A 64 -10.48 -2.11 5.03
N ASP A 65 -10.09 -2.01 6.30
CA ASP A 65 -11.01 -1.89 7.42
C ASP A 65 -10.69 -0.60 8.20
N ARG A 66 -11.66 0.34 8.19
CA ARG A 66 -11.52 1.72 8.70
C ARG A 66 -10.34 2.44 8.05
N ASP A 67 -9.24 2.61 8.79
CA ASP A 67 -8.07 3.40 8.41
C ASP A 67 -6.82 2.54 8.17
N SER A 68 -6.98 1.21 8.15
CA SER A 68 -5.89 0.24 8.00
C SER A 68 -6.29 -0.91 7.06
N VAL A 69 -5.36 -1.80 6.74
CA VAL A 69 -5.68 -3.01 5.98
C VAL A 69 -6.59 -3.93 6.78
N ARG A 70 -7.47 -4.65 6.06
CA ARG A 70 -8.38 -5.62 6.66
C ARG A 70 -7.59 -6.73 7.39
N PRO A 71 -8.01 -7.17 8.58
CA PRO A 71 -7.42 -8.34 9.24
C PRO A 71 -7.33 -9.54 8.31
N GLY A 72 -6.18 -10.21 8.29
CA GLY A 72 -5.87 -11.28 7.35
C GLY A 72 -5.19 -10.83 6.05
N ILE A 73 -4.82 -9.55 5.94
CA ILE A 73 -3.83 -9.07 4.97
C ILE A 73 -2.53 -8.79 5.73
N LEU A 74 -1.44 -9.43 5.31
CA LEU A 74 -0.09 -9.15 5.77
C LEU A 74 0.50 -8.01 4.93
N VAL A 75 1.23 -7.12 5.59
CA VAL A 75 1.97 -6.04 4.94
C VAL A 75 3.46 -6.23 5.22
N LEU A 76 4.26 -6.19 4.17
CA LEU A 76 5.72 -6.21 4.28
C LEU A 76 6.29 -4.88 3.78
N ILE A 77 7.27 -4.35 4.49
CA ILE A 77 8.06 -3.18 4.09
C ILE A 77 9.48 -3.66 3.86
N ASN A 78 9.96 -3.60 2.62
CA ASN A 78 11.30 -4.07 2.23
C ASN A 78 11.62 -5.52 2.68
N ASN A 79 10.63 -6.41 2.56
CA ASN A 79 10.64 -7.80 3.04
C ASN A 79 10.65 -7.98 4.57
N GLY A 80 10.60 -6.89 5.35
CA GLY A 80 10.41 -6.91 6.80
C GLY A 80 8.93 -6.88 7.17
N ASP A 81 8.60 -7.45 8.33
CA ASP A 81 7.25 -7.36 8.90
C ASP A 81 6.96 -5.91 9.31
N TRP A 82 5.88 -5.33 8.77
CA TRP A 82 5.52 -3.94 9.04
C TRP A 82 5.31 -3.63 10.54
N GLU A 83 5.00 -4.63 11.36
CA GLU A 83 4.80 -4.45 12.80
C GLU A 83 6.09 -3.97 13.49
N LEU A 84 7.24 -4.33 12.93
CA LEU A 84 8.56 -3.92 13.42
C LEU A 84 9.03 -2.61 12.79
N GLU A 85 8.43 -2.20 11.67
CA GLU A 85 8.83 -1.04 10.88
C GLU A 85 7.96 0.21 11.17
N GLY A 86 6.99 0.11 12.08
CA GLY A 86 6.10 1.23 12.45
C GLY A 86 4.76 1.26 11.70
N GLN A 87 4.40 0.18 11.01
CA GLN A 87 3.08 -0.04 10.41
C GLN A 87 2.62 1.12 9.53
N GLY A 88 1.42 1.67 9.79
CA GLY A 88 0.84 2.80 9.07
C GLY A 88 1.67 4.09 9.14
N ASP A 89 2.45 4.27 10.20
CA ASP A 89 3.23 5.48 10.45
C ASP A 89 4.59 5.49 9.72
N TYR A 90 5.00 4.37 9.12
CA TYR A 90 6.24 4.30 8.36
C TYR A 90 6.21 5.31 7.20
N VAL A 91 7.17 6.24 7.19
CA VAL A 91 7.31 7.26 6.15
C VAL A 91 8.03 6.67 4.94
N LEU A 92 7.33 6.66 3.79
CA LEU A 92 7.83 6.05 2.56
C LEU A 92 9.09 6.75 2.05
N GLN A 93 10.03 5.95 1.55
CA GLN A 93 11.30 6.35 0.98
C GLN A 93 11.41 5.94 -0.49
N ASP A 94 12.33 6.60 -1.20
CA ASP A 94 12.59 6.26 -2.60
C ASP A 94 13.18 4.85 -2.68
N GLY A 95 12.60 4.03 -3.55
CA GLY A 95 13.06 2.67 -3.79
C GLY A 95 12.45 1.60 -2.88
N ASP A 96 11.61 1.99 -1.92
CA ASP A 96 10.91 1.03 -1.06
C ASP A 96 10.07 0.02 -1.85
N GLU A 97 9.88 -1.15 -1.26
CA GLU A 97 8.99 -2.19 -1.72
C GLU A 97 7.96 -2.52 -0.64
N ILE A 98 6.69 -2.23 -0.92
CA ILE A 98 5.57 -2.49 -0.02
C ILE A 98 4.73 -3.64 -0.59
N VAL A 99 4.55 -4.72 0.16
CA VAL A 99 3.84 -5.91 -0.31
C VAL A 99 2.59 -6.15 0.52
N PHE A 100 1.44 -6.34 -0.13
CA PHE A 100 0.17 -6.71 0.49
C PHE A 100 -0.19 -8.14 0.11
N ILE A 101 -0.35 -9.02 1.11
CA ILE A 101 -0.64 -10.44 0.88
C ILE A 101 -1.85 -10.85 1.70
N SER A 102 -2.94 -11.27 1.04
CA SER A 102 -4.07 -11.87 1.74
C SER A 102 -3.71 -13.30 2.16
N THR A 103 -3.90 -13.60 3.45
CA THR A 103 -3.73 -14.95 4.03
C THR A 103 -5.04 -15.70 4.16
N LEU A 104 -6.19 -15.03 3.96
CA LEU A 104 -7.52 -15.61 4.11
C LEU A 104 -8.09 -16.23 2.82
N HIS A 105 -7.63 -15.81 1.65
CA HIS A 105 -8.23 -16.21 0.36
C HIS A 105 -7.49 -17.35 -0.36
N GLY A 106 -6.76 -18.19 0.39
CA GLY A 106 -6.12 -19.40 -0.14
C GLY A 106 -7.08 -20.59 -0.13
N GLY A 107 -7.93 -20.69 -1.15
CA GLY A 107 -8.80 -21.83 -1.42
C GLY A 107 -8.86 -22.12 -2.91
#